data_AF-A0A2G2W5N2-F1
#
_entry.id   AF-A0A2G2W5N2-F1
#
_cell.length_a   1.000
_cell.length_b   1.000
_cell.length_c   1.000
_cell.angle_alpha   90.00
_cell.angle_beta   90.00
_cell.angle_gamma   90.00
#
_symmetry.space_group_name_H-M   'P 1'
#
loop_
_entity.id
_entity.type
_entity.pdbx_description
1 polymer ?
#
loop_
_entity_poly.entity_id
_entity_poly.type
_entity_poly.pdbx_seq_one_letter_code
_entity_poly.pdbx_strand_id
1 'polypeptide(L)' 'MEVGDKAIDMIAMALIYASKEADLQDMRMMKKELAVVNINIANNDITANKLEVDKKVVERTLREHKGDVVAAIRHLLN' A
#
# COMPACT_ATOMS: atom_id res chain seq x y z
N MET A 1 -31.84 -35.07 -19.43
CA MET A 1 -31.68 -33.60 -19.44
C MET A 1 -30.78 -33.26 -18.23
N GLU A 2 -29.49 -33.59 -18.29
CA GLU A 2 -28.53 -33.47 -17.16
C GLU A 2 -27.33 -32.57 -17.47
N VAL A 3 -27.31 -31.99 -18.68
CA VAL A 3 -26.17 -31.20 -19.17
C VAL A 3 -26.20 -29.76 -18.61
N GLY A 4 -27.35 -29.31 -18.10
CA GLY A 4 -27.54 -27.97 -17.54
C GLY A 4 -26.86 -27.76 -16.18
N ASP A 5 -26.96 -28.73 -15.26
CA ASP A 5 -26.42 -28.59 -13.89
C ASP A 5 -24.89 -28.65 -13.85
N LYS A 6 -24.26 -29.55 -14.61
CA LYS A 6 -22.78 -29.65 -14.66
C LYS A 6 -22.13 -28.37 -15.21
N ALA A 7 -22.81 -27.68 -16.14
CA ALA A 7 -22.32 -26.43 -16.69
C ALA A 7 -22.36 -25.30 -15.65
N ILE A 8 -23.40 -25.28 -14.79
CA ILE A 8 -23.54 -24.30 -13.71
C ILE A 8 -22.45 -24.50 -12.65
N ASP A 9 -22.12 -25.75 -12.29
CA ASP A 9 -21.05 -26.06 -11.33
C ASP A 9 -19.66 -25.62 -11.82
N MET A 10 -19.35 -25.84 -13.11
CA MET A 10 -18.10 -25.39 -13.71
C MET A 10 -18.00 -23.85 -13.75
N ILE A 11 -19.11 -23.17 -14.05
CA ILE A 11 -19.19 -21.71 -14.03
C ILE A 11 -19.01 -21.19 -12.59
N ALA A 12 -19.65 -21.81 -11.60
CA ALA A 12 -19.51 -21.45 -10.20
C ALA A 12 -18.06 -21.61 -9.71
N MET A 13 -17.38 -22.70 -10.07
CA MET A 13 -15.96 -22.90 -9.75
C MET A 13 -15.06 -21.84 -10.42
N ALA A 14 -15.32 -21.49 -11.68
CA ALA A 14 -14.57 -20.46 -12.39
C ALA A 14 -14.75 -19.07 -11.75
N LEU A 15 -15.96 -18.73 -11.31
CA LEU A 15 -16.25 -17.47 -10.61
C LEU A 15 -15.54 -17.42 -9.25
N ILE A 16 -15.54 -18.52 -8.49
CA ILE A 16 -14.82 -18.61 -7.21
C ILE A 16 -13.31 -18.44 -7.42
N TYR A 17 -12.76 -19.04 -8.48
CA TYR A 17 -11.35 -18.90 -8.81
C TYR A 17 -10.99 -17.45 -9.20
N ALA A 18 -11.81 -16.83 -10.06
CA ALA A 18 -11.62 -15.44 -10.46
C ALA A 18 -11.70 -14.47 -9.27
N SER A 19 -12.64 -14.69 -8.35
CA SER A 19 -12.75 -13.89 -7.11
C SER A 19 -11.51 -14.04 -6.23
N LYS A 20 -11.00 -15.27 -6.05
CA LYS A 20 -9.78 -15.51 -5.26
C LYS A 20 -8.55 -14.85 -5.87
N GLU A 21 -8.42 -14.87 -7.20
CA GLU A 21 -7.32 -14.18 -7.88
C GLU A 21 -7.41 -12.66 -7.72
N ALA A 22 -8.62 -12.10 -7.78
CA ALA A 22 -8.84 -10.68 -7.51
C ALA A 22 -8.42 -10.32 -6.07
N ASP A 23 -8.86 -11.10 -5.08
CA ASP A 23 -8.49 -10.91 -3.67
C ASP A 23 -6.96 -10.99 -3.45
N LEU A 24 -6.29 -11.92 -4.14
CA LEU A 24 -4.83 -12.06 -4.08
C LEU A 24 -4.11 -10.90 -4.76
N GLN A 25 -4.63 -10.40 -5.88
CA GLN A 25 -4.09 -9.22 -6.55
C GLN A 25 -4.24 -7.97 -5.67
N ASP A 26 -5.39 -7.78 -5.04
CA ASP A 26 -5.65 -6.67 -4.12
C ASP A 26 -4.72 -6.73 -2.91
N MET A 27 -4.55 -7.91 -2.29
CA MET A 27 -3.58 -8.12 -1.23
C MET A 27 -2.14 -7.81 -1.67
N ARG A 28 -1.78 -8.13 -2.92
CA ARG A 28 -0.43 -7.89 -3.46
C ARG A 28 -0.20 -6.42 -3.78
N MET A 29 -1.22 -5.71 -4.25
CA MET A 29 -1.18 -4.25 -4.43
C MET A 29 -1.07 -3.55 -3.08
N MET A 30 -1.87 -3.94 -2.09
CA MET A 30 -1.80 -3.40 -0.73
C MET A 30 -0.43 -3.64 -0.07
N LYS A 31 0.16 -4.82 -0.26
CA LYS A 31 1.54 -5.11 0.17
C LYS A 31 2.60 -4.25 -0.54
N LYS A 32 2.43 -3.96 -1.82
CA LYS A 32 3.33 -3.05 -2.56
C LYS A 32 3.21 -1.62 -2.04
N GLU A 33 2.00 -1.14 -1.77
CA GLU A 33 1.79 0.17 -1.15
C GLU A 33 2.42 0.23 0.25
N LEU A 34 2.26 -0.81 1.08
CA LEU A 34 2.90 -0.89 2.40
C LEU A 34 4.45 -0.93 2.31
N ALA A 35 5.01 -1.54 1.26
CA ALA A 35 6.45 -1.55 1.02
C ALA A 35 6.99 -0.17 0.56
N VAL A 36 6.15 0.67 -0.05
CA VAL A 36 6.48 2.08 -0.33
C VAL A 36 6.51 2.91 0.97
N VAL A 37 5.69 2.54 1.96
CA VAL A 37 5.67 3.13 3.32
C VAL A 37 6.78 2.55 4.22
N ASN A 38 7.91 2.11 3.65
CA ASN A 38 9.06 1.71 4.46
C ASN A 38 9.86 2.96 4.88
N ILE A 39 9.37 3.66 5.90
CA ILE A 39 9.98 4.87 6.46
C ILE A 39 11.30 4.46 7.11
N ASN A 40 12.41 4.71 6.40
CA ASN A 40 13.73 4.46 6.94
C ASN A 40 14.00 5.42 8.11
N ILE A 41 14.08 4.89 9.33
CA ILE A 41 14.28 5.68 10.55
C ILE A 41 15.55 6.54 10.46
N ALA A 42 16.59 6.05 9.77
CA ALA A 42 17.81 6.81 9.53
C ALA A 42 17.56 8.07 8.70
N ASN A 43 16.70 8.00 7.68
CA ASN A 43 16.34 9.16 6.86
C ASN A 43 15.50 10.15 7.65
N ASN A 44 14.69 9.67 8.59
CA ASN A 44 13.89 10.50 9.47
C ASN A 44 14.77 11.30 10.44
N ASP A 45 15.77 10.66 11.08
CA ASP A 45 16.75 11.36 11.92
C ASP A 45 17.56 12.41 11.16
N ILE A 46 18.05 12.06 9.97
CA ILE A 46 18.82 13.00 9.14
C ILE A 46 17.95 14.20 8.74
N THR A 47 16.69 13.95 8.37
CA THR A 47 15.74 15.00 7.94
C THR A 47 15.35 15.90 9.10
N ALA A 48 15.04 15.33 10.27
CA ALA A 48 14.71 16.06 11.49
C ALA A 48 15.87 16.97 11.93
N ASN A 49 17.09 16.44 11.96
CA ASN A 49 18.27 17.23 12.32
C ASN A 49 18.57 18.33 11.30
N LYS A 50 18.38 18.07 10.00
CA LYS A 50 18.73 19.02 8.94
C LYS A 50 17.70 20.16 8.79
N LEU A 51 16.44 19.87 9.09
CA LEU A 51 15.35 20.85 9.04
C LEU A 51 15.05 21.47 10.42
N GLU A 52 15.78 21.07 11.46
CA GLU A 52 15.58 21.49 12.86
C GLU A 52 14.12 21.32 13.34
N VAL A 53 13.44 20.27 12.87
CA VAL A 53 12.05 19.94 13.24
C VAL A 53 11.99 18.65 14.05
N ASP A 54 10.98 18.56 14.91
CA ASP A 54 10.77 17.38 15.74
C ASP A 54 10.59 16.12 14.87
N LYS A 55 11.30 15.05 15.25
CA LYS A 55 11.29 13.77 14.54
C LYS A 55 9.89 13.16 14.39
N LYS A 56 8.99 13.39 15.35
CA LYS A 56 7.59 12.95 15.27
C LYS A 56 6.80 13.72 14.23
N VAL A 57 7.14 14.99 13.99
CA VAL A 57 6.53 15.81 12.93
C VAL A 57 6.99 15.26 11.58
N VAL A 58 8.28 15.02 11.41
CA VAL A 58 8.82 14.41 10.18
C VAL A 58 8.25 13.03 9.92
N GLU A 59 8.16 12.16 10.94
CA GLU A 59 7.55 10.84 10.80
C GLU A 59 6.08 10.92 10.41
N ARG A 60 5.31 11.79 11.05
CA ARG A 60 3.90 12.02 10.73
C ARG A 60 3.76 12.47 9.28
N THR A 61 4.51 13.48 8.87
CA THR A 61 4.43 14.02 7.51
C THR A 61 4.88 13.00 6.47
N LEU A 62 5.88 12.17 6.77
CA LEU A 62 6.28 11.06 5.89
C LEU A 62 5.19 9.99 5.80
N ARG A 63 4.48 9.65 6.89
CA ARG A 63 3.33 8.73 6.84
C ARG A 63 2.17 9.31 6.02
N GLU A 64 1.87 10.59 6.20
CA GLU A 64 0.82 11.31 5.46
C GLU A 64 1.10 11.33 3.95
N HIS A 65 2.38 11.47 3.58
CA HIS A 65 2.82 11.46 2.19
C HIS A 65 3.24 10.05 1.70
N LYS A 66 2.80 8.99 2.39
CA LYS A 66 3.06 7.59 2.02
C LYS A 66 4.54 7.26 1.78
N GLY A 67 5.45 7.92 2.48
CA GLY A 67 6.90 7.75 2.35
C GLY A 67 7.55 8.62 1.27
N ASP A 68 6.82 9.49 0.57
CA ASP A 68 7.39 10.46 -0.37
C ASP A 68 8.12 11.57 0.41
N VAL A 69 9.43 11.41 0.52
CA VAL A 69 10.33 12.34 1.22
C VAL A 69 10.33 13.72 0.57
N VAL A 70 10.21 13.81 -0.76
CA VAL A 70 10.28 15.10 -1.46
C VAL A 70 8.99 15.88 -1.26
N ALA A 71 7.84 15.22 -1.34
CA ALA A 71 6.55 15.84 -1.03
C ALA A 71 6.47 16.23 0.44
N ALA A 72 6.92 15.36 1.36
CA ALA A 72 6.96 15.65 2.79
C ALA A 72 7.86 16.86 3.12
N ILE A 73 9.07 16.93 2.55
CA ILE A 73 9.98 18.07 2.76
C ILE A 73 9.37 19.36 2.19
N ARG A 74 8.77 19.32 0.99
CA ARG A 74 8.07 20.50 0.44
C ARG A 74 6.92 20.96 1.32
N HIS A 75 6.19 20.03 1.94
CA HIS A 75 5.12 20.37 2.86
C HIS A 75 5.65 21.01 4.15
N LEU A 76 6.79 20.55 4.68
CA LEU A 76 7.42 21.11 5.89
C LEU A 76 8.07 22.50 5.67
N LEU A 77 8.39 22.84 4.43
CA LEU A 77 9.04 24.11 4.06
C LEU A 77 8.04 25.20 3.61
N ASN A 78 6.76 24.87 3.48
CA ASN A 78 5.67 25.80 3.15
C ASN A 78 4.91 26.20 4.42
#